data_AF-A0A1D6EKK5-F1
#
_entry.id   AF-A0A1D6EKK5-F1
#
_cell.length_a   1.000
_cell.length_b   1.000
_cell.length_c   1.000
_cell.angle_alpha   90.00
_cell.angle_beta   90.00
_cell.angle_gamma   90.00
#
_symmetry.space_group_name_H-M   'P 1'
#
loop_
_entity.id
_entity.type
_entity.pdbx_description
1 polymer ?
#
loop_
_entity_poly.entity_id
_entity_poly.type
_entity_poly.pdbx_seq_one_letter_code
_entity_poly.pdbx_strand_id
1 'polypeptide(L)'
;MALPPPDNICSLFQLENGCAGVFVFAVNSRSPKILWRVDGTKGTIQVERGVDSGKHGYQVLFSGENGQCQKTFYPFCGVNEELKTFVHDMLEAGKDGDHKAAPRGSYVEGARDVAVLEAMLESSAKQGAPVQVKRF
;
A
#
# COMPACT_ATOMS: atom_id res chain seq x y z
N MET A 1 -20.86 21.19 0.46
CA MET A 1 -20.16 20.96 1.75
C MET A 1 -18.70 20.69 1.38
N ALA A 2 -17.76 21.49 1.85
CA ALA A 2 -16.33 21.36 1.50
C ALA A 2 -15.64 20.43 2.52
N LEU A 3 -14.79 19.51 2.05
CA LEU A 3 -13.97 18.66 2.91
C LEU A 3 -12.82 19.49 3.52
N PRO A 4 -12.35 19.16 4.74
CA PRO A 4 -11.19 19.84 5.32
C PRO A 4 -9.92 19.57 4.48
N PRO A 5 -9.03 20.56 4.29
CA PRO A 5 -7.79 20.36 3.57
C PRO A 5 -6.75 19.59 4.43
N PRO A 6 -5.83 18.83 3.79
CA PRO A 6 -5.85 18.47 2.37
C PRO A 6 -6.89 17.38 2.09
N ASP A 7 -7.79 17.63 1.13
CA ASP A 7 -8.74 16.63 0.62
C ASP A 7 -8.09 15.68 -0.39
N ASN A 8 -6.87 16.02 -0.85
CA ASN A 8 -6.04 15.24 -1.77
C ASN A 8 -4.55 15.39 -1.45
N ILE A 9 -3.79 14.32 -1.65
CA ILE A 9 -2.32 14.30 -1.59
C ILE A 9 -1.82 13.65 -2.88
N CYS A 10 -0.86 14.31 -3.54
CA CYS A 10 -0.12 13.76 -4.67
C CYS A 10 1.36 13.95 -4.39
N SER A 11 2.15 12.88 -4.50
CA SER A 11 3.58 12.92 -4.18
C SER A 11 4.38 12.05 -5.14
N LEU A 12 5.59 12.52 -5.47
CA LEU A 12 6.65 11.73 -6.05
C LEU A 12 7.59 11.30 -4.92
N PHE A 13 7.93 10.02 -4.86
CA PHE A 13 8.89 9.49 -3.89
C PHE A 13 9.98 8.69 -4.59
N GLN A 14 11.13 8.59 -3.94
CA GLN A 14 12.22 7.71 -4.33
C GLN A 14 12.51 6.74 -3.18
N LEU A 15 12.54 5.46 -3.49
CA LEU A 15 12.91 4.39 -2.57
C LEU A 15 14.43 4.32 -2.40
N GLU A 16 14.90 3.67 -1.34
CA GLU A 16 16.33 3.55 -1.04
C GLU A 16 17.14 2.84 -2.14
N ASN A 17 16.49 1.98 -2.93
CA ASN A 17 17.08 1.30 -4.08
C ASN A 17 17.09 2.15 -5.36
N GLY A 18 16.67 3.42 -5.28
CA GLY A 18 16.62 4.37 -6.39
C GLY A 18 15.34 4.33 -7.22
N CYS A 19 14.43 3.37 -6.99
CA CYS A 19 13.15 3.29 -7.69
C CYS A 19 12.27 4.49 -7.35
N ALA A 20 11.69 5.13 -8.37
CA ALA A 20 10.72 6.20 -8.19
C ALA A 20 9.30 5.64 -8.12
N GLY A 21 8.42 6.37 -7.44
CA GLY A 21 7.00 6.05 -7.40
C GLY A 21 6.14 7.30 -7.28
N VAL A 22 4.85 7.10 -7.56
CA VAL A 22 3.82 8.13 -7.46
C VAL A 22 2.80 7.66 -6.44
N PHE A 23 2.46 8.51 -5.48
CA PHE A 23 1.38 8.29 -4.54
C PHE A 23 0.29 9.31 -4.76
N VAL A 24 -0.96 8.84 -4.88
CA VAL A 24 -2.15 9.69 -4.99
C VAL A 24 -3.22 9.19 -4.04
N PHE A 25 -3.67 10.08 -3.16
CA PHE A 25 -4.81 9.86 -2.29
C PHE A 25 -5.79 11.01 -2.48
N ALA A 26 -7.03 10.71 -2.84
CA ALA A 26 -8.05 11.73 -3.13
C ALA A 26 -9.39 11.31 -2.52
N VAL A 27 -9.91 12.12 -1.60
CA VAL A 27 -11.18 11.86 -0.90
C VAL A 27 -12.36 12.46 -1.67
N ASN A 28 -12.11 13.45 -2.53
CA ASN A 28 -13.14 14.15 -3.29
C ASN A 28 -13.57 13.41 -4.60
N SER A 29 -13.09 12.19 -4.83
CA SER A 29 -13.44 11.42 -6.02
C SER A 29 -14.92 10.99 -6.00
N ARG A 30 -15.60 11.14 -7.14
CA ARG A 30 -16.99 10.68 -7.32
C ARG A 30 -17.13 9.16 -7.29
N SER A 31 -16.08 8.44 -7.66
CA SER A 31 -16.06 6.98 -7.67
C SER A 31 -14.89 6.44 -6.83
N PRO A 32 -15.10 5.38 -6.05
CA PRO A 32 -14.03 4.74 -5.32
C PRO A 32 -13.09 4.06 -6.33
N LYS A 33 -11.80 4.42 -6.27
CA LYS A 33 -10.77 3.77 -7.06
C LYS A 33 -9.59 3.43 -6.16
N ILE A 34 -9.19 2.16 -6.21
CA ILE A 34 -8.01 1.67 -5.51
C ILE A 34 -7.20 0.89 -6.55
N LEU A 35 -6.02 1.40 -6.84
CA LEU A 35 -5.15 0.92 -7.90
C LEU A 35 -3.71 0.96 -7.41
N TRP A 36 -3.00 -0.13 -7.59
CA TRP A 36 -1.54 -0.18 -7.50
C TRP A 36 -0.98 -0.65 -8.82
N ARG A 37 0.14 -0.06 -9.23
CA ARG A 37 0.87 -0.46 -10.43
C ARG A 37 2.35 -0.51 -10.11
N VAL A 38 3.00 -1.59 -10.52
CA VAL A 38 4.44 -1.79 -10.41
C VAL A 38 4.96 -2.09 -11.80
N ASP A 39 5.81 -1.22 -12.32
CA ASP A 39 6.49 -1.42 -13.59
C ASP A 39 7.89 -2.00 -13.31
N GLY A 40 8.11 -3.22 -13.78
CA GLY A 40 9.38 -3.93 -13.70
C GLY A 40 10.02 -4.12 -15.06
N THR A 41 11.26 -4.58 -15.07
CA THR A 41 12.02 -4.82 -16.31
C THR A 41 11.45 -5.92 -17.19
N LYS A 42 10.68 -6.86 -16.61
CA LYS A 42 10.07 -8.00 -17.33
C LYS A 42 8.57 -7.84 -17.59
N GLY A 43 8.01 -6.69 -17.22
CA GLY A 43 6.58 -6.44 -17.34
C GLY A 43 6.00 -5.63 -16.18
N THR A 44 4.69 -5.43 -16.26
CA THR A 44 3.91 -4.62 -15.34
C THR A 44 2.93 -5.49 -14.57
N ILE A 45 2.81 -5.25 -13.27
CA ILE A 45 1.71 -5.75 -12.45
C ILE A 45 0.81 -4.57 -12.11
N GLN A 46 -0.48 -4.70 -12.41
CA GLN A 46 -1.52 -3.77 -11.98
C GLN A 46 -2.53 -4.51 -11.12
N VAL A 47 -2.81 -3.97 -9.94
CA VAL A 47 -3.80 -4.48 -9.00
C VAL A 47 -4.89 -3.44 -8.86
N GLU A 48 -6.13 -3.81 -9.15
CA GLU A 48 -7.28 -2.93 -9.04
C GLU A 48 -8.38 -3.58 -8.20
N ARG A 49 -8.99 -2.79 -7.31
CA ARG A 49 -10.19 -3.25 -6.60
C ARG A 49 -11.34 -3.41 -7.58
N GLY A 50 -12.01 -4.56 -7.56
CA GLY A 50 -13.08 -4.86 -8.50
C GLY A 50 -14.06 -5.92 -7.98
N VAL A 51 -14.93 -6.36 -8.89
CA VAL A 51 -15.90 -7.44 -8.67
C VAL A 51 -15.73 -8.45 -9.79
N ASP A 52 -15.64 -9.73 -9.43
CA ASP A 52 -15.63 -10.84 -10.37
C ASP A 52 -16.59 -11.93 -9.90
N SER A 53 -17.46 -12.39 -10.79
CA SER A 53 -18.47 -13.43 -10.51
C SER A 53 -19.26 -13.19 -9.21
N GLY A 54 -19.61 -11.93 -8.93
CA GLY A 54 -20.37 -11.51 -7.75
C GLY A 54 -19.56 -11.36 -6.46
N LYS A 55 -18.24 -11.63 -6.47
CA LYS A 55 -17.36 -11.48 -5.31
C LYS A 55 -16.56 -10.18 -5.41
N HIS A 56 -16.45 -9.44 -4.31
CA HIS A 56 -15.55 -8.29 -4.22
C HIS A 56 -14.12 -8.74 -3.92
N GLY A 57 -13.15 -8.11 -4.57
CA GLY A 57 -11.76 -8.53 -4.49
C GLY A 57 -10.81 -7.59 -5.23
N TYR A 58 -9.63 -8.12 -5.51
CA TYR A 58 -8.61 -7.48 -6.32
C TYR A 58 -8.41 -8.26 -7.62
N GLN A 59 -8.50 -7.54 -8.73
CA GLN A 59 -8.09 -8.05 -10.02
C GLN A 59 -6.61 -7.72 -10.22
N VAL A 60 -5.81 -8.75 -10.47
CA VAL A 60 -4.38 -8.62 -10.77
C VAL A 60 -4.18 -8.86 -12.27
N LEU A 61 -3.64 -7.86 -12.95
CA LEU A 61 -3.27 -7.90 -14.34
C LEU A 61 -1.74 -7.89 -14.44
N PHE A 62 -1.18 -8.97 -14.97
CA PHE A 62 0.22 -9.04 -15.36
C PHE A 62 0.34 -8.86 -16.87
N SER A 63 1.16 -7.90 -17.30
CA SER A 63 1.51 -7.67 -18.70
C SER A 63 3.01 -7.88 -18.87
N GLY A 64 3.41 -8.98 -19.49
CA GLY A 64 4.81 -9.34 -19.72
C GLY A 64 5.40 -8.65 -20.95
N GLU A 65 6.72 -8.56 -20.99
CA GLU A 65 7.48 -7.97 -22.11
C GLU A 65 7.21 -8.64 -23.47
N ASN A 66 6.82 -9.92 -23.47
CA ASN A 66 6.52 -10.70 -24.67
C ASN A 66 5.07 -10.54 -25.17
N GLY A 67 4.34 -9.52 -24.70
CA GLY A 67 2.92 -9.32 -25.01
C GLY A 67 1.98 -10.30 -24.30
N GLN A 68 2.49 -11.15 -23.40
CA GLN A 68 1.68 -12.02 -22.57
C GLN A 68 0.85 -11.18 -21.59
N CYS A 69 -0.43 -11.51 -21.47
CA CYS A 69 -1.34 -10.83 -20.56
C CYS A 69 -2.08 -11.88 -19.73
N GLN A 70 -1.97 -11.80 -18.41
CA GLN A 70 -2.64 -12.71 -17.48
C GLN A 70 -3.47 -11.90 -16.50
N LYS A 71 -4.73 -12.29 -16.37
CA LYS A 71 -5.67 -11.71 -15.41
C LYS A 71 -6.03 -12.78 -14.38
N THR A 72 -5.85 -12.44 -13.11
CA THR A 72 -6.25 -13.28 -11.97
C THR A 72 -7.10 -12.46 -11.01
N PHE A 73 -7.93 -13.13 -10.21
CA PHE A 73 -8.81 -12.48 -9.25
C PHE A 73 -8.63 -13.11 -7.86
N TYR A 74 -8.53 -12.23 -6.85
CA TYR A 74 -8.38 -12.62 -5.45
C TYR A 74 -9.52 -11.98 -4.65
N PRO A 75 -10.47 -12.77 -4.10
CA PRO A 75 -11.52 -12.22 -3.25
C PRO A 75 -10.92 -11.58 -1.99
N PHE A 76 -11.62 -10.62 -1.39
CA PHE A 76 -11.13 -10.01 -0.15
C PHE A 76 -10.97 -11.04 0.96
N CYS A 77 -9.76 -11.09 1.52
CA CYS A 77 -9.44 -11.89 2.70
C CYS A 77 -8.55 -11.15 3.71
N GLY A 78 -8.11 -9.92 3.40
CA GLY A 78 -7.07 -9.20 4.16
C GLY A 78 -7.33 -9.14 5.67
N VAL A 79 -8.50 -8.64 6.08
CA VAL A 79 -8.87 -8.52 7.51
C VAL A 79 -8.89 -9.88 8.21
N ASN A 80 -9.40 -10.92 7.54
CA ASN A 80 -9.46 -12.26 8.11
C ASN A 80 -8.06 -12.85 8.29
N GLU A 81 -7.18 -12.67 7.31
CA GLU A 81 -5.79 -13.14 7.39
C GLU A 81 -4.97 -12.35 8.41
N GLU A 82 -5.19 -11.04 8.54
CA GLU A 82 -4.57 -10.20 9.57
C GLU A 82 -5.01 -10.64 10.98
N LEU A 83 -6.30 -10.90 11.20
CA LEU A 83 -6.80 -11.36 12.50
C LEU A 83 -6.25 -12.75 12.86
N LYS A 84 -6.21 -13.68 11.90
CA LYS A 84 -5.61 -15.01 12.11
C LYS A 84 -4.13 -14.89 12.49
N THR A 85 -3.40 -14.04 11.78
CA THR A 85 -1.97 -13.79 12.04
C THR A 85 -1.78 -13.22 13.45
N PHE A 86 -2.60 -12.25 13.85
CA PHE A 86 -2.55 -11.66 15.19
C PHE A 86 -2.80 -12.70 16.29
N VAL A 87 -3.87 -13.50 16.17
CA VAL A 87 -4.18 -14.56 17.15
C VAL A 87 -3.06 -15.59 17.22
N HIS A 88 -2.52 -16.00 16.07
CA HIS A 88 -1.39 -16.91 16.00
C HIS A 88 -0.17 -16.36 16.76
N ASP A 89 0.19 -15.10 16.50
CA ASP A 89 1.34 -14.46 17.16
C ASP A 89 1.16 -14.33 18.68
N MET A 90 -0.06 -14.06 19.15
CA MET A 90 -0.36 -14.05 20.59
C MET A 90 -0.19 -15.43 21.23
N LEU A 91 -0.64 -16.49 20.55
CA LEU A 91 -0.55 -17.86 21.06
C LEU A 91 0.89 -18.35 21.12
N GLU A 92 1.69 -18.02 20.10
CA GLU A 92 3.11 -18.40 20.05
C GLU A 92 3.97 -17.57 21.00
N ALA A 93 3.66 -16.28 21.20
CA ALA A 93 4.35 -15.46 22.21
C ALA A 93 4.19 -16.00 23.64
N GLY A 94 3.12 -16.74 23.92
CA GLY A 94 2.91 -17.44 25.19
C GLY A 94 3.78 -18.68 25.40
N LYS A 95 4.56 -19.10 24.40
CA LYS A 95 5.40 -20.31 24.41
C LYS A 95 6.88 -19.92 24.28
N ASP A 96 7.66 -20.11 25.34
CA ASP A 96 9.13 -20.08 25.40
C ASP A 96 9.91 -19.08 24.48
N GLY A 97 9.38 -17.87 24.33
CA GLY A 97 10.14 -16.62 24.25
C GLY A 97 10.87 -16.24 22.95
N ASP A 98 10.98 -17.11 21.95
CA ASP A 98 11.69 -16.79 20.68
C ASP A 98 10.77 -16.59 19.47
N HIS A 99 9.44 -16.55 19.69
CA HIS A 99 8.51 -16.27 18.60
C HIS A 99 8.67 -14.83 18.10
N LYS A 100 8.91 -14.69 16.79
CA LYS A 100 8.94 -13.39 16.10
C LYS A 100 7.61 -13.17 15.40
N ALA A 101 6.82 -12.25 15.95
CA ALA A 101 5.55 -11.84 15.37
C ALA A 101 5.71 -11.29 13.95
N ALA A 102 4.64 -11.34 13.17
CA ALA A 102 4.62 -10.87 11.78
C ALA A 102 5.00 -9.37 11.70
N PRO A 103 6.08 -9.01 10.97
CA PRO A 103 6.57 -7.63 10.95
C PRO A 103 5.55 -6.59 10.47
N ARG A 104 4.66 -6.99 9.54
CA ARG A 104 3.61 -6.13 8.98
C ARG A 104 2.55 -5.70 10.01
N GLY A 105 2.39 -6.47 11.09
CA GLY A 105 1.49 -6.13 12.20
C GLY A 105 2.14 -5.30 13.30
N SER A 106 3.44 -4.98 13.17
CA SER A 106 4.17 -4.26 14.21
C SER A 106 3.81 -2.78 14.24
N TYR A 107 3.87 -2.17 15.43
CA TYR A 107 3.69 -0.72 15.56
C TYR A 107 4.81 0.06 14.83
N VAL A 108 5.99 -0.54 14.67
CA VAL A 108 7.12 0.07 13.97
C VAL A 108 6.78 0.27 12.49
N GLU A 109 6.11 -0.70 11.87
CA GLU A 109 5.62 -0.56 10.49
C GLU A 109 4.59 0.57 10.38
N GLY A 110 3.64 0.65 11.32
CA GLY A 110 2.68 1.76 11.37
C GLY A 110 3.35 3.13 11.57
N ALA A 111 4.40 3.21 12.40
CA ALA A 111 5.16 4.44 12.58
C ALA A 111 5.90 4.87 11.30
N ARG A 112 6.39 3.91 10.50
CA ARG A 112 7.01 4.17 9.20
C ARG A 112 6.00 4.70 8.18
N ASP A 113 4.79 4.15 8.14
CA ASP A 113 3.70 4.66 7.29
C ASP A 113 3.39 6.12 7.62
N VAL A 114 3.31 6.46 8.92
CA VAL A 114 3.11 7.85 9.37
C VAL A 114 4.27 8.75 8.93
N ALA A 115 5.52 8.28 9.06
CA ALA A 115 6.70 9.03 8.66
C ALA A 115 6.68 9.43 7.17
N VAL A 116 6.22 8.51 6.31
CA VAL A 116 6.09 8.77 4.87
C VAL A 116 5.03 9.84 4.62
N LEU A 117 3.86 9.74 5.26
CA LEU A 117 2.79 10.73 5.11
C LEU A 117 3.20 12.11 5.64
N GLU A 118 3.90 12.18 6.78
CA GLU A 118 4.46 13.42 7.31
C GLU A 118 5.41 14.08 6.30
N ALA A 119 6.32 13.30 5.69
CA ALA A 119 7.26 13.82 4.71
C ALA A 119 6.55 14.35 3.45
N MET A 120 5.48 13.69 3.00
CA MET A 120 4.65 14.17 1.87
C MET A 120 3.98 15.50 2.20
N LEU A 121 3.41 15.63 3.40
CA LEU A 121 2.77 16.87 3.87
C LEU A 121 3.79 18.00 4.05
N GLU A 122 4.97 17.70 4.60
CA GLU A 122 6.07 18.66 4.75
C GLU A 122 6.57 19.14 3.38
N SER A 123 6.75 18.23 2.41
CA SER A 123 7.14 18.57 1.04
C SER A 123 6.11 19.51 0.41
N SER A 124 4.82 19.24 0.59
CA SER A 124 3.72 20.11 0.13
C SER A 124 3.81 21.51 0.75
N ALA A 125 4.00 21.61 2.07
CA ALA A 125 4.19 22.90 2.75
C ALA A 125 5.43 23.66 2.26
N LYS A 126 6.44 22.95 1.77
CA LYS A 126 7.67 23.49 1.16
C LYS A 126 7.59 23.61 -0.36
N GLN A 127 6.39 23.75 -0.92
CA GLN A 127 6.17 23.95 -2.36
C GLN A 127 6.76 22.83 -3.25
N GLY A 128 6.73 21.59 -2.75
CA GLY A 128 7.23 20.41 -3.45
C GLY A 128 8.74 20.17 -3.32
N ALA A 129 9.43 20.85 -2.39
CA ALA A 129 10.83 20.57 -2.13
C ALA A 129 11.04 19.12 -1.66
N PRO A 130 12.16 18.46 -2.03
CA PRO A 130 12.48 17.12 -1.52
C PRO A 130 12.60 17.08 0.00
N VAL A 131 11.98 16.10 0.63
CA VAL A 131 12.04 15.85 2.08
C VAL A 131 12.48 14.41 2.32
N GLN A 132 13.48 14.24 3.18
CA GLN A 132 13.96 12.93 3.59
C GLN A 132 12.99 12.33 4.62
N VAL A 133 12.52 11.10 4.39
CA VAL A 133 11.69 10.38 5.35
C VAL A 133 12.49 10.05 6.61
N LYS A 134 11.90 10.29 7.79
CA LYS A 134 12.50 9.96 9.09
C LYS A 134 12.61 8.44 9.26
N ARG A 135 13.74 7.95 9.80
CA ARG A 135 13.97 6.52 10.05
C ARG A 135 13.52 6.11 11.44
N PHE A 136 12.93 4.90 11.54
CA PHE A 136 12.44 4.24 12.75
C PHE A 136 12.93 2.79 12.81
#